data_AF-D7TPX8-F1
#
_entry.id   AF-D7TPX8-F1
#
_cell.length_a   1.000
_cell.length_b   1.000
_cell.length_c   1.000
_cell.angle_alpha   90.00
_cell.angle_beta   90.00
_cell.angle_gamma   90.00
#
_symmetry.space_group_name_H-M   'P 1'
#
loop_
_entity.id
_entity.type
_entity.pdbx_description
1 polymer ?
#
loop_
_entity_poly.entity_id
_entity_poly.type
_entity_poly.pdbx_seq_one_letter_code
_entity_poly.pdbx_strand_id
1 'polypeptide(L)'
;MSRFVVFLTLIALLPTLSFSFSPENPTDRRILVLLDDISLKSSHSLFFKSLQSRGFELEFKLADDPKISLQRYGQYLYDGLILFSPTIERFGGSVDLAAILDFVDSGHDLIMSADVSASDLIREIATECGVEFDEDPAAMVIDHTSFAVSDTEGDHTLIVSDDFIKSDVILGKEKIEAPVLFRGIGHSTNPANSLVLKALSASPAAYSANPKSKLSNPPSLTGSAISLVSVVQARNNARVLISGSLSMFSNRLFRSGVQKAGSSTKHEKSGNEQFLTELSRWVFHERGHLKAVNVSHHNVGEADEPSMYRIKDDLEYSVEIYEWSGTSWEPYIAEDVQVQFYMMSPYVLKTLSTNQKGLYYTAFKVPDVYGVFQFKVEYQRLGYTSLSLSKQIPVRPFRHNEYERFITAAFPYYGSSFTMMAGFFIFSIVYLYNK
;
A
#
# COMPACT_ATOMS: atom_id res chain seq x y z
N MET A 1 -59.51 18.03 -4.05
CA MET A 1 -58.29 18.86 -4.00
C MET A 1 -57.78 18.78 -2.57
N SER A 2 -56.57 18.40 -2.19
CA SER A 2 -55.30 18.09 -2.84
C SER A 2 -54.58 17.11 -1.89
N ARG A 3 -53.92 16.08 -2.45
CA ARG A 3 -53.09 15.12 -1.71
C ARG A 3 -51.74 15.79 -1.42
N PHE A 4 -51.37 15.97 -0.15
CA PHE A 4 -49.99 16.32 0.22
C PHE A 4 -49.18 15.03 0.36
N VAL A 5 -48.38 14.76 -0.67
CA VAL A 5 -47.31 13.75 -0.66
C VAL A 5 -46.14 14.37 0.10
N VAL A 6 -45.80 13.80 1.25
CA VAL A 6 -44.55 14.09 1.95
C VAL A 6 -43.43 13.39 1.18
N PHE A 7 -42.76 14.12 0.30
CA PHE A 7 -41.54 13.68 -0.35
C PHE A 7 -40.39 13.95 0.61
N LEU A 8 -40.08 12.97 1.46
CA LEU A 8 -38.89 12.98 2.31
C LEU A 8 -37.69 12.71 1.39
N THR A 9 -37.04 13.76 0.89
CA THR A 9 -35.77 13.64 0.18
C THR A 9 -34.70 13.19 1.16
N LEU A 10 -34.50 11.88 1.23
CA LEU A 10 -33.33 11.25 1.85
C LEU A 10 -32.12 11.60 0.96
N ILE A 11 -31.52 12.77 1.18
CA ILE A 11 -30.18 13.06 0.67
C ILE A 11 -29.24 12.16 1.48
N ALA A 12 -28.94 10.99 0.93
CA ALA A 12 -27.86 10.15 1.40
C ALA A 12 -26.57 10.98 1.27
N LEU A 13 -26.14 11.56 2.39
CA LEU A 13 -24.80 12.10 2.54
C LEU A 13 -23.85 10.90 2.55
N LEU A 14 -23.53 10.38 1.37
CA LEU A 14 -22.38 9.51 1.19
C LEU A 14 -21.15 10.40 1.45
N PRO A 15 -20.34 10.15 2.49
CA PRO A 15 -19.00 10.68 2.50
C PRO A 15 -18.28 9.96 1.36
N THR A 16 -18.18 10.61 0.20
CA THR A 16 -17.27 10.17 -0.85
C THR A 16 -15.86 10.38 -0.32
N LEU A 17 -15.34 9.38 0.38
CA LEU A 17 -13.91 9.24 0.63
C LEU A 17 -13.23 9.37 -0.73
N SER A 18 -12.52 10.48 -0.91
CA SER A 18 -11.82 10.80 -2.14
C SER A 18 -10.55 9.95 -2.14
N PHE A 19 -10.63 8.75 -2.71
CA PHE A 19 -9.44 7.96 -2.97
C PHE A 19 -8.72 8.59 -4.18
N SER A 20 -7.44 8.89 -4.00
CA SER A 20 -6.45 9.28 -5.04
C SER A 20 -6.51 8.49 -6.35
N PHE A 21 -6.90 7.22 -6.22
CA PHE A 21 -7.18 6.32 -7.32
C PHE A 21 -8.66 5.96 -7.26
N SER A 22 -9.44 6.48 -8.21
CA SER A 22 -10.80 5.98 -8.44
C SER A 22 -10.69 4.69 -9.25
N PRO A 23 -11.09 3.52 -8.70
CA PRO A 23 -11.09 2.28 -9.46
C PRO A 23 -12.00 2.33 -10.69
N GLU A 24 -12.91 3.31 -10.75
CA GLU A 24 -13.87 3.54 -11.83
C GLU A 24 -13.32 4.46 -12.93
N ASN A 25 -12.49 5.45 -12.59
CA ASN A 25 -11.82 6.36 -13.54
C ASN A 25 -10.32 6.51 -13.22
N PRO A 26 -9.50 5.48 -13.51
CA PRO A 26 -8.09 5.44 -13.10
C PRO A 26 -7.14 6.29 -13.96
N THR A 27 -7.57 6.80 -15.12
CA THR A 27 -6.69 7.38 -16.14
C THR A 27 -6.64 8.91 -16.19
N ASP A 28 -7.63 9.61 -15.63
CA ASP A 28 -7.78 11.07 -15.77
C ASP A 28 -7.39 11.78 -14.47
N ARG A 29 -6.13 11.60 -14.06
CA ARG A 29 -5.61 12.14 -12.80
C ARG A 29 -4.95 13.51 -12.99
N ARG A 30 -5.31 14.46 -12.13
CA ARG A 30 -4.73 15.81 -12.10
C ARG A 30 -3.63 15.90 -11.05
N ILE A 31 -2.44 16.34 -11.46
CA ILE A 31 -1.28 16.44 -10.59
C ILE A 31 -0.86 17.90 -10.48
N LEU A 32 -0.73 18.38 -9.24
CA LEU A 32 -0.13 19.68 -8.96
C LEU A 32 1.39 19.53 -8.86
N VAL A 33 2.12 20.35 -9.61
CA VAL A 33 3.58 20.43 -9.56
C VAL A 33 3.99 21.77 -8.98
N LEU A 34 4.59 21.75 -7.80
CA LEU A 34 5.17 22.91 -7.14
C LEU A 34 6.66 22.99 -7.46
N LEU A 35 7.07 24.13 -7.99
CA LEU A 35 8.45 24.40 -8.41
C LEU A 35 9.04 25.55 -7.58
N ASP A 36 10.33 25.46 -7.25
CA ASP A 36 11.09 26.62 -6.76
C ASP A 36 11.26 27.69 -7.84
N ASP A 37 11.56 27.26 -9.06
CA ASP A 37 11.74 28.14 -10.21
C ASP A 37 11.05 27.53 -11.44
N ILE A 38 10.37 28.37 -12.21
CA ILE A 38 9.74 28.03 -13.49
C ILE A 38 10.76 27.43 -14.48
N SER A 39 12.05 27.79 -14.37
CA SER A 39 13.10 27.19 -15.20
C SER A 39 13.16 25.66 -15.07
N LEU A 40 12.76 25.09 -13.92
CA LEU A 40 12.71 23.64 -13.66
C LEU A 40 11.80 22.91 -14.64
N LYS A 41 10.73 23.56 -15.12
CA LYS A 41 9.83 23.01 -16.15
C LYS A 41 10.59 22.65 -17.43
N SER A 42 11.58 23.47 -17.81
CA SER A 42 12.41 23.25 -19.00
C SER A 42 13.52 22.23 -18.74
N SER A 43 14.19 22.30 -17.59
CA SER A 43 15.32 21.43 -17.25
C SER A 43 14.92 20.00 -16.88
N HIS A 44 13.66 19.79 -16.46
CA HIS A 44 13.09 18.48 -16.09
C HIS A 44 12.00 18.02 -17.07
N SER A 45 11.96 18.62 -18.26
CA SER A 45 10.88 18.40 -19.24
C SER A 45 10.72 16.94 -19.66
N LEU A 46 11.77 16.11 -19.65
CA LEU A 46 11.68 14.69 -20.05
C LEU A 46 10.83 13.90 -19.05
N PHE A 47 11.05 14.12 -17.74
CA PHE A 47 10.25 13.51 -16.68
C PHE A 47 8.78 13.93 -16.78
N PHE A 48 8.52 15.23 -16.91
CA PHE A 48 7.15 15.73 -17.05
C PHE A 48 6.46 15.27 -18.32
N LYS A 49 7.18 15.18 -19.44
CA LYS A 49 6.64 14.63 -20.69
C LYS A 49 6.31 13.15 -20.56
N SER A 50 7.11 12.37 -19.82
CA SER A 50 6.80 10.97 -19.52
C SER A 50 5.45 10.84 -18.80
N LEU A 51 5.20 11.67 -17.78
CA LEU A 51 3.89 11.76 -17.12
C LEU A 51 2.78 12.18 -18.07
N GLN A 52 2.94 13.28 -18.82
CA GLN A 52 1.91 13.76 -19.76
C GLN A 52 1.59 12.73 -20.85
N SER A 53 2.59 11.99 -21.35
CA SER A 53 2.39 10.96 -22.36
C SER A 53 1.57 9.77 -21.88
N ARG A 54 1.45 9.59 -20.55
CA ARG A 54 0.64 8.55 -19.91
C ARG A 54 -0.78 9.01 -19.54
N GLY A 55 -1.12 10.26 -19.82
CA GLY A 55 -2.48 10.81 -19.60
C GLY A 55 -2.64 11.73 -18.40
N PHE A 56 -1.59 11.97 -17.60
CA PHE A 56 -1.68 12.87 -16.44
C PHE A 56 -1.79 14.34 -16.86
N GLU A 57 -2.74 15.05 -16.25
CA GLU A 57 -2.87 16.50 -16.38
C GLU A 57 -1.97 17.20 -15.35
N LEU A 58 -0.89 17.83 -15.82
CA LEU A 58 0.06 18.53 -14.95
C LEU A 58 -0.25 20.03 -14.88
N GLU A 59 -0.54 20.52 -13.68
CA GLU A 59 -0.63 21.96 -13.39
C GLU A 59 0.64 22.44 -12.69
N PHE A 60 1.36 23.38 -13.30
CA PHE A 60 2.60 23.93 -12.76
C PHE A 60 2.34 25.24 -12.03
N LYS A 61 2.76 25.33 -10.76
CA LYS A 61 2.75 26.57 -9.97
C LYS A 61 4.10 26.78 -9.30
N LEU A 62 4.42 28.04 -9.04
CA LEU A 62 5.53 28.36 -8.13
C LEU A 62 5.09 28.06 -6.70
N ALA A 63 6.00 27.51 -5.90
CA ALA A 63 5.69 27.09 -4.53
C ALA A 63 5.24 28.25 -3.60
N ASP A 64 5.59 29.50 -3.94
CA ASP A 64 5.25 30.72 -3.20
C ASP A 64 3.95 31.41 -3.68
N ASP A 65 3.26 30.87 -4.69
CA ASP A 65 2.06 31.50 -5.26
C ASP A 65 0.91 31.54 -4.22
N PRO A 66 0.39 32.73 -3.86
CA PRO A 66 -0.68 32.88 -2.87
C PRO A 66 -2.01 32.25 -3.28
N LYS A 67 -2.17 31.83 -4.54
CA LYS A 67 -3.39 31.21 -5.06
C LYS A 67 -3.40 29.69 -4.99
N ILE A 68 -2.36 29.07 -4.43
CA ILE A 68 -2.30 27.61 -4.29
C ILE A 68 -3.30 27.16 -3.21
N SER A 69 -4.09 26.15 -3.56
CA SER A 69 -4.97 25.44 -2.63
C SER A 69 -5.05 23.98 -3.07
N LEU A 70 -4.85 23.04 -2.14
CA LEU A 70 -5.05 21.60 -2.40
C LEU A 70 -6.53 21.22 -2.30
N GLN A 71 -7.27 21.89 -1.42
CA GLN A 71 -8.66 21.58 -1.10
C GLN A 71 -9.55 22.81 -1.28
N ARG A 72 -10.76 22.61 -1.78
CA ARG A 72 -11.80 23.64 -1.85
C ARG A 72 -13.14 23.05 -1.47
N TYR A 73 -13.83 23.65 -0.49
CA TYR A 73 -15.12 23.18 0.02
C TYR A 73 -15.13 21.70 0.46
N GLY A 74 -14.04 21.24 1.07
CA GLY A 74 -13.91 19.86 1.54
C GLY A 74 -13.50 18.84 0.47
N GLN A 75 -13.34 19.25 -0.80
CA GLN A 75 -12.92 18.38 -1.89
C GLN A 75 -11.50 18.70 -2.35
N TYR A 76 -10.71 17.67 -2.62
CA TYR A 76 -9.37 17.83 -3.19
C TYR A 76 -9.46 18.16 -4.68
N LEU A 77 -8.64 19.12 -5.10
CA LEU A 77 -8.58 19.57 -6.49
C LEU A 77 -7.64 18.71 -7.35
N TYR A 78 -6.71 18.00 -6.72
CA TYR A 78 -5.66 17.23 -7.35
C TYR A 78 -5.61 15.82 -6.77
N ASP A 79 -5.25 14.86 -7.60
CA ASP A 79 -5.13 13.45 -7.22
C ASP A 79 -3.70 13.11 -6.75
N GLY A 80 -2.72 13.94 -7.11
CA GLY A 80 -1.33 13.78 -6.70
C GLY A 80 -0.58 15.11 -6.63
N LEU A 81 0.53 15.11 -5.89
CA LEU A 81 1.36 16.27 -5.64
C LEU A 81 2.84 15.96 -5.96
N ILE A 82 3.50 16.86 -6.68
CA ILE A 82 4.95 16.81 -6.94
C ILE A 82 5.60 18.06 -6.35
N LEU A 83 6.51 17.87 -5.40
CA LEU A 83 7.27 18.91 -4.72
C LEU A 83 8.71 18.94 -5.26
N PHE A 84 8.95 19.75 -6.30
CA PHE A 84 10.27 20.09 -6.83
C PHE A 84 10.66 21.50 -6.38
N SER A 85 10.51 21.70 -5.08
CA SER A 85 10.75 22.98 -4.41
C SER A 85 11.58 22.77 -3.13
N PRO A 86 12.84 22.29 -3.23
CA PRO A 86 13.63 21.95 -2.05
C PRO A 86 13.95 23.16 -1.15
N THR A 87 14.04 24.39 -1.70
CA THR A 87 14.49 25.58 -0.95
C THR A 87 13.37 26.34 -0.24
N ILE A 88 12.11 25.92 -0.42
CA ILE A 88 10.95 26.68 0.05
C ILE A 88 10.84 26.67 1.58
N GLU A 89 10.88 27.84 2.22
CA GLU A 89 10.66 27.95 3.67
C GLU A 89 9.18 27.93 4.04
N ARG A 90 8.31 28.40 3.13
CA ARG A 90 6.86 28.47 3.33
C ARG A 90 6.13 28.43 2.00
N PHE A 91 5.14 27.56 1.89
CA PHE A 91 4.26 27.51 0.73
C PHE A 91 3.29 28.70 0.67
N GLY A 92 2.90 29.06 -0.56
CA GLY A 92 1.89 30.06 -0.84
C GLY A 92 0.47 29.56 -0.56
N GLY A 93 -0.44 30.51 -0.33
CA GLY A 93 -1.88 30.26 -0.22
C GLY A 93 -2.26 29.53 1.07
N SER A 94 -3.04 28.46 0.92
CA SER A 94 -3.54 27.65 2.04
C SER A 94 -2.79 26.33 2.21
N VAL A 95 -1.62 26.19 1.58
CA VAL A 95 -0.80 24.98 1.68
C VAL A 95 0.20 25.17 2.81
N ASP A 96 0.24 24.23 3.73
CA ASP A 96 1.20 24.12 4.81
C ASP A 96 1.56 22.64 5.03
N LEU A 97 2.44 22.36 6.01
CA LEU A 97 2.82 21.00 6.38
C LEU A 97 1.58 20.13 6.66
N ALA A 98 0.65 20.62 7.48
CA ALA A 98 -0.55 19.89 7.86
C ALA A 98 -1.43 19.55 6.65
N ALA A 99 -1.63 20.49 5.73
CA ALA A 99 -2.42 20.27 4.53
C ALA A 99 -1.80 19.20 3.60
N ILE A 100 -0.47 19.10 3.55
CA ILE A 100 0.23 18.07 2.76
C ILE A 100 0.09 16.69 3.43
N LEU A 101 0.19 16.63 4.76
CA LEU A 101 -0.01 15.38 5.50
C LEU A 101 -1.46 14.90 5.39
N ASP A 102 -2.43 15.79 5.57
CA ASP A 102 -3.85 15.50 5.38
C ASP A 102 -4.16 15.03 3.96
N PHE A 103 -3.45 15.56 2.96
CA PHE A 103 -3.55 15.14 1.57
C PHE A 103 -3.12 13.67 1.41
N VAL A 104 -1.97 13.29 1.96
CA VAL A 104 -1.46 11.91 1.95
C VAL A 104 -2.36 10.98 2.78
N ASP A 105 -2.81 11.42 3.96
CA ASP A 105 -3.71 10.66 4.83
C ASP A 105 -5.10 10.43 4.21
N SER A 106 -5.51 11.33 3.31
CA SER A 106 -6.71 11.16 2.49
C SER A 106 -6.54 10.17 1.34
N GLY A 107 -5.33 9.61 1.15
CA GLY A 107 -5.04 8.59 0.16
C GLY A 107 -4.22 9.07 -1.03
N HIS A 108 -3.84 10.35 -1.10
CA HIS A 108 -3.21 10.97 -2.27
C HIS A 108 -1.72 10.73 -2.37
N ASP A 109 -1.24 10.68 -3.61
CA ASP A 109 0.15 10.32 -3.91
C ASP A 109 1.06 11.56 -3.88
N LEU A 110 2.28 11.38 -3.39
CA LEU A 110 3.26 12.46 -3.24
C LEU A 110 4.61 12.04 -3.84
N ILE A 111 5.18 12.89 -4.69
CA ILE A 111 6.58 12.82 -5.08
C ILE A 111 7.28 14.05 -4.53
N MET A 112 8.33 13.85 -3.75
CA MET A 112 9.13 14.92 -3.20
C MET A 112 10.60 14.71 -3.55
N SER A 113 11.24 15.79 -3.97
CA SER A 113 12.69 15.84 -4.13
C SER A 113 13.29 16.88 -3.21
N ALA A 114 14.31 16.48 -2.47
CA ALA A 114 15.20 17.37 -1.74
C ALA A 114 16.49 17.60 -2.55
N ASP A 115 17.30 18.53 -2.07
CA ASP A 115 18.69 18.72 -2.48
C ASP A 115 19.48 19.20 -1.25
N VAL A 116 20.77 19.52 -1.41
CA VAL A 116 21.61 20.05 -0.33
C VAL A 116 20.96 21.26 0.34
N SER A 117 20.31 22.11 -0.44
CA SER A 117 19.60 23.31 0.04
C SER A 117 18.18 23.02 0.53
N ALA A 118 17.89 21.80 1.01
CA ALA A 118 16.59 21.46 1.57
C ALA A 118 16.27 22.32 2.80
N SER A 119 15.16 23.04 2.76
CA SER A 119 14.65 23.84 3.88
C SER A 119 14.16 22.95 5.02
N ASP A 120 14.01 23.56 6.20
CA ASP A 120 13.48 22.87 7.39
C ASP A 120 12.06 22.33 7.13
N LEU A 121 11.23 23.05 6.38
CA LEU A 121 9.88 22.59 6.00
C LEU A 121 9.90 21.30 5.17
N ILE A 122 10.77 21.20 4.17
CA ILE A 122 10.90 19.98 3.34
C ILE A 122 11.45 18.82 4.17
N ARG A 123 12.36 19.11 5.12
CA ARG A 123 12.89 18.12 6.05
C ARG A 123 11.81 17.60 6.99
N GLU A 124 10.98 18.49 7.54
CA GLU A 124 9.84 18.14 8.40
C GLU A 124 8.83 17.25 7.65
N ILE A 125 8.46 17.59 6.41
CA ILE A 125 7.57 16.73 5.59
C ILE A 125 8.16 15.32 5.42
N ALA A 126 9.47 15.23 5.17
CA ALA A 126 10.14 13.94 5.02
C ALA A 126 10.15 13.14 6.33
N THR A 127 10.41 13.81 7.45
CA THR A 127 10.44 13.20 8.79
C THR A 127 9.07 12.65 9.17
N GLU A 128 7.99 13.38 8.89
CA GLU A 128 6.61 12.92 9.10
C GLU A 128 6.27 11.71 8.20
N CYS A 129 6.90 11.59 7.02
CA CYS A 129 6.81 10.41 6.17
C CYS A 129 7.74 9.25 6.62
N GLY A 130 8.53 9.42 7.68
CA GLY A 130 9.42 8.39 8.23
C GLY A 130 10.83 8.35 7.61
N VAL A 131 11.24 9.44 6.96
CA VAL A 131 12.57 9.60 6.35
C VAL A 131 13.30 10.78 7.00
N GLU A 132 14.54 10.56 7.44
CA GLU A 132 15.35 11.58 8.11
C GLU A 132 16.53 11.97 7.21
N PHE A 133 16.50 13.19 6.67
CA PHE A 133 17.66 13.75 5.96
C PHE A 133 18.80 14.05 6.93
N ASP A 134 20.03 14.07 6.42
CA ASP A 134 21.20 14.43 7.21
C ASP A 134 21.04 15.82 7.88
N GLU A 135 21.39 15.92 9.16
CA GLU A 135 21.24 17.15 9.96
C GLU A 135 22.10 18.30 9.45
N ASP A 136 23.26 18.01 8.84
CA ASP A 136 24.13 19.05 8.29
C ASP A 136 23.49 19.64 7.01
N PRO A 137 23.16 20.95 6.99
CA PRO A 137 22.52 21.60 5.84
C PRO A 137 23.43 21.69 4.61
N ALA A 138 24.72 21.43 4.74
CA ALA A 138 25.67 21.40 3.63
C ALA A 138 26.16 19.97 3.30
N ALA A 139 25.59 18.94 3.94
CA ALA A 139 25.98 17.57 3.68
C ALA A 139 25.53 17.08 2.30
N MET A 140 26.44 16.35 1.66
CA MET A 140 26.19 15.61 0.44
C MET A 140 26.67 14.18 0.61
N VAL A 141 26.09 13.27 -0.15
CA VAL A 141 26.61 11.91 -0.25
C VAL A 141 27.90 11.93 -1.06
N ILE A 142 28.99 11.46 -0.45
CA ILE A 142 30.32 11.36 -1.04
C ILE A 142 30.71 9.89 -1.11
N ASP A 143 31.23 9.47 -2.26
CA ASP A 143 31.77 8.12 -2.44
C ASP A 143 33.02 8.15 -3.31
N HIS A 144 34.18 7.84 -2.72
CA HIS A 144 35.44 7.83 -3.46
C HIS A 144 35.70 6.55 -4.26
N THR A 145 34.80 5.58 -4.20
CA THR A 145 34.91 4.29 -4.92
C THR A 145 33.89 4.17 -6.04
N SER A 146 32.64 4.60 -5.80
CA SER A 146 31.54 4.48 -6.76
C SER A 146 31.06 5.85 -7.24
N PHE A 147 31.97 6.68 -7.73
CA PHE A 147 31.65 7.95 -8.38
C PHE A 147 31.67 7.85 -9.90
N ALA A 148 30.99 8.78 -10.57
CA ALA A 148 31.01 8.89 -12.02
C ALA A 148 32.28 9.62 -12.47
N VAL A 149 33.04 9.01 -13.37
CA VAL A 149 34.22 9.65 -13.94
C VAL A 149 33.78 10.83 -14.81
N SER A 150 34.13 12.04 -14.38
CA SER A 150 33.91 13.28 -15.13
C SER A 150 35.20 14.08 -15.15
N ASP A 151 35.51 14.69 -16.29
CA ASP A 151 36.70 15.53 -16.47
C ASP A 151 36.64 16.85 -15.67
N THR A 152 35.50 17.13 -15.00
CA THR A 152 35.19 18.47 -14.45
C THR A 152 34.96 18.53 -12.94
N GLU A 153 34.75 17.41 -12.24
CA GLU A 153 34.39 17.40 -10.81
C GLU A 153 35.31 16.48 -9.99
N GLY A 154 36.01 17.05 -9.00
CA GLY A 154 36.99 16.36 -8.16
C GLY A 154 36.49 15.97 -6.76
N ASP A 155 35.31 16.44 -6.35
CA ASP A 155 34.81 16.25 -4.98
C ASP A 155 34.11 14.89 -4.76
N HIS A 156 34.02 14.06 -5.81
CA HIS A 156 33.40 12.72 -5.79
C HIS A 156 31.96 12.70 -5.24
N THR A 157 31.19 13.78 -5.51
CA THR A 157 29.79 13.97 -5.07
C THR A 157 28.75 13.42 -6.05
N LEU A 158 29.16 13.16 -7.30
CA LEU A 158 28.30 12.53 -8.30
C LEU A 158 28.46 11.01 -8.18
N ILE A 159 27.56 10.40 -7.43
CA ILE A 159 27.63 8.97 -7.12
C ILE A 159 26.92 8.13 -8.17
N VAL A 160 27.45 6.92 -8.36
CA VAL A 160 26.91 5.89 -9.23
C VAL A 160 26.39 4.78 -8.34
N SER A 161 25.07 4.57 -8.34
CA SER A 161 24.42 3.50 -7.59
C SER A 161 23.74 2.49 -8.51
N ASP A 162 23.92 1.22 -8.16
CA ASP A 162 23.34 0.03 -8.77
C ASP A 162 22.61 -0.86 -7.75
N ASP A 163 22.50 -0.42 -6.48
CA ASP A 163 21.81 -1.16 -5.41
C ASP A 163 20.33 -0.77 -5.35
N PHE A 164 19.56 -1.41 -6.23
CA PHE A 164 18.11 -1.24 -6.37
C PHE A 164 17.32 -2.15 -5.44
N ILE A 165 16.10 -1.71 -5.08
CA ILE A 165 15.12 -2.59 -4.43
C ILE A 165 14.80 -3.81 -5.30
N LYS A 166 14.85 -5.00 -4.69
CA LYS A 166 14.54 -6.28 -5.36
C LYS A 166 13.03 -6.51 -5.39
N SER A 167 12.31 -5.73 -6.21
CA SER A 167 10.88 -5.91 -6.45
C SER A 167 10.49 -5.55 -7.87
N ASP A 168 10.08 -6.57 -8.64
CA ASP A 168 9.57 -6.42 -10.01
C ASP A 168 8.25 -5.63 -10.04
N VAL A 169 7.53 -5.57 -8.92
CA VAL A 169 6.28 -4.82 -8.78
C VAL A 169 6.55 -3.32 -8.70
N ILE A 170 7.69 -2.92 -8.11
CA ILE A 170 8.05 -1.50 -7.96
C ILE A 170 8.83 -1.03 -9.21
N LEU A 171 9.84 -1.80 -9.64
CA LEU A 171 10.74 -1.40 -10.73
C LEU A 171 10.41 -2.00 -12.10
N GLY A 172 9.45 -2.92 -12.17
CA GLY A 172 9.08 -3.59 -13.41
C GLY A 172 9.89 -4.86 -13.66
N LYS A 173 9.44 -5.62 -14.67
CA LYS A 173 10.09 -6.88 -15.08
C LYS A 173 11.39 -6.65 -15.85
N GLU A 174 11.49 -5.49 -16.52
CA GLU A 174 12.69 -5.10 -17.26
C GLU A 174 13.75 -4.60 -16.28
N LYS A 175 14.88 -5.29 -16.24
CA LYS A 175 15.98 -4.89 -15.38
C LYS A 175 16.58 -3.57 -15.86
N ILE A 176 16.99 -2.75 -14.91
CA ILE A 176 17.70 -1.51 -15.20
C ILE A 176 19.14 -1.89 -15.56
N GLU A 177 19.49 -1.75 -16.84
CA GLU A 177 20.78 -2.21 -17.38
C GLU A 177 21.95 -1.28 -17.02
N ALA A 178 21.67 0.02 -16.88
CA ALA A 178 22.68 1.03 -16.59
C ALA A 178 22.55 1.55 -15.14
N PRO A 179 23.67 1.82 -14.45
CA PRO A 179 23.64 2.44 -13.13
C PRO A 179 22.96 3.82 -13.13
N VAL A 180 22.45 4.21 -11.96
CA VAL A 180 21.80 5.50 -11.72
C VAL A 180 22.81 6.50 -11.16
N LEU A 181 22.76 7.72 -11.68
CA LEU A 181 23.51 8.88 -11.21
C LEU A 181 22.70 9.64 -10.17
N PHE A 182 23.29 9.88 -9.00
CA PHE A 182 22.70 10.66 -7.92
C PHE A 182 23.67 11.77 -7.49
N ARG A 183 23.12 12.95 -7.17
CA ARG A 183 23.85 14.04 -6.52
C ARG A 183 22.89 14.84 -5.64
N GLY A 184 23.13 14.84 -4.34
CA GLY A 184 22.28 15.51 -3.37
C GLY A 184 22.55 15.03 -1.95
N ILE A 185 21.55 15.19 -1.10
CA ILE A 185 21.59 14.85 0.33
C ILE A 185 21.19 13.39 0.57
N GLY A 186 21.87 12.71 1.49
CA GLY A 186 21.49 11.35 1.90
C GLY A 186 20.46 11.38 3.02
N HIS A 187 19.68 10.30 3.16
CA HIS A 187 18.76 10.15 4.27
C HIS A 187 18.80 8.75 4.88
N SER A 188 18.42 8.66 6.15
CA SER A 188 18.18 7.41 6.87
C SER A 188 16.70 7.09 6.97
N THR A 189 16.43 5.81 7.20
CA THR A 189 15.11 5.26 7.45
C THR A 189 15.15 4.46 8.74
N ASN A 190 14.16 4.61 9.62
CA ASN A 190 14.10 3.84 10.85
C ASN A 190 13.85 2.34 10.56
N PRO A 191 14.74 1.41 10.96
CA PRO A 191 14.55 -0.02 10.72
C PRO A 191 13.29 -0.63 11.35
N ALA A 192 12.72 0.02 12.37
CA ALA A 192 11.48 -0.41 13.00
C ALA A 192 10.23 -0.06 12.18
N ASN A 193 10.35 0.87 11.22
CA ASN A 193 9.24 1.27 10.37
C ASN A 193 9.14 0.34 9.14
N SER A 194 8.12 -0.51 9.11
CA SER A 194 7.90 -1.46 8.01
C SER A 194 7.22 -0.85 6.78
N LEU A 195 6.77 0.42 6.85
CA LEU A 195 6.08 1.11 5.76
C LEU A 195 7.03 1.81 4.79
N VAL A 196 8.26 2.08 5.24
CA VAL A 196 9.30 2.77 4.47
C VAL A 196 10.26 1.75 3.88
N LEU A 197 10.55 1.89 2.58
CA LEU A 197 11.40 0.98 1.83
C LEU A 197 12.47 1.80 1.09
N LYS A 198 13.70 1.31 1.12
CA LYS A 198 14.80 1.89 0.35
C LYS A 198 14.66 1.44 -1.10
N ALA A 199 14.36 2.37 -2.01
CA ALA A 199 14.26 2.10 -3.45
C ALA A 199 15.65 2.11 -4.11
N LEU A 200 16.53 2.99 -3.65
CA LEU A 200 17.93 3.09 -4.05
C LEU A 200 18.80 3.34 -2.82
N SER A 201 19.81 2.51 -2.62
CA SER A 201 20.77 2.64 -1.52
C SER A 201 22.11 3.17 -2.01
N ALA A 202 22.88 3.80 -1.12
CA ALA A 202 24.27 4.14 -1.42
C ALA A 202 25.19 2.92 -1.29
N SER A 203 26.40 3.02 -1.82
CA SER A 203 27.38 1.94 -1.66
C SER A 203 27.82 1.81 -0.17
N PRO A 204 28.31 0.65 0.26
CA PRO A 204 28.84 0.48 1.62
C PRO A 204 30.03 1.38 1.97
N ALA A 205 30.69 1.98 0.97
CA ALA A 205 31.82 2.88 1.15
C ALA A 205 31.42 4.38 1.16
N ALA A 206 30.15 4.68 0.87
CA ALA A 206 29.65 6.05 0.86
C ALA A 206 29.49 6.61 2.28
N TYR A 207 29.61 7.92 2.41
CA TYR A 207 29.32 8.65 3.64
C TYR A 207 28.69 10.01 3.31
N SER A 208 27.89 10.54 4.24
CA SER A 208 27.30 11.87 4.09
C SER A 208 28.11 12.90 4.87
N ALA A 209 28.58 13.95 4.20
CA ALA A 209 29.34 15.03 4.84
C ALA A 209 29.41 16.28 3.96
N ASN A 210 29.76 17.41 4.55
CA ASN A 210 30.08 18.62 3.79
C ASN A 210 31.49 18.51 3.16
N PRO A 211 31.62 18.48 1.81
CA PRO A 211 32.90 18.27 1.12
C PRO A 211 33.91 19.41 1.32
N LYS A 212 33.45 20.60 1.70
CA LYS A 212 34.32 21.76 1.94
C LYS A 212 34.92 21.76 3.34
N SER A 213 34.35 20.97 4.25
CA SER A 213 34.73 20.93 5.66
C SER A 213 35.65 19.75 5.94
N LYS A 214 36.60 19.93 6.87
CA LYS A 214 37.48 18.84 7.28
C LYS A 214 36.76 17.98 8.30
N LEU A 215 36.56 16.71 7.97
CA LEU A 215 35.87 15.77 8.85
C LEU A 215 36.71 15.51 10.11
N SER A 216 36.20 15.95 11.26
CA SER A 216 36.87 15.77 12.56
C SER A 216 36.30 14.61 13.37
N ASN A 217 35.01 14.33 13.18
CA ASN A 217 34.26 13.23 13.80
C ASN A 217 33.70 12.32 12.71
N PRO A 218 33.41 11.04 13.00
CA PRO A 218 32.72 10.19 12.04
C PRO A 218 31.36 10.82 11.66
N PRO A 219 30.95 10.72 10.37
CA PRO A 219 29.69 11.29 9.93
C PRO A 219 28.52 10.48 10.48
N SER A 220 27.37 11.14 10.65
CA SER A 220 26.11 10.56 11.15
C SER A 220 25.64 9.40 10.27
N LEU A 221 25.71 9.57 8.95
CA LEU A 221 25.25 8.61 7.96
C LEU A 221 26.43 8.00 7.20
N THR A 222 26.57 6.68 7.28
CA THR A 222 27.66 5.91 6.64
C THR A 222 27.16 4.62 6.02
N GLY A 223 27.81 4.22 4.91
CA GLY A 223 27.61 2.96 4.22
C GLY A 223 26.16 2.69 3.83
N SER A 224 25.72 1.45 4.02
CA SER A 224 24.37 0.99 3.65
C SER A 224 23.24 1.57 4.50
N ALA A 225 23.55 2.32 5.55
CA ALA A 225 22.54 3.08 6.29
C ALA A 225 21.94 4.19 5.42
N ILE A 226 22.73 4.75 4.49
CA ILE A 226 22.32 5.81 3.58
C ILE A 226 21.36 5.25 2.52
N SER A 227 20.15 5.81 2.48
CA SER A 227 19.25 5.72 1.34
C SER A 227 19.34 6.99 0.52
N LEU A 228 19.30 6.81 -0.80
CA LEU A 228 19.31 7.91 -1.77
C LEU A 228 17.89 8.24 -2.22
N VAL A 229 17.10 7.18 -2.40
CA VAL A 229 15.68 7.25 -2.76
C VAL A 229 14.92 6.26 -1.90
N SER A 230 13.90 6.73 -1.20
CA SER A 230 13.00 5.90 -0.41
C SER A 230 11.57 6.07 -0.89
N VAL A 231 10.80 5.01 -0.71
CA VAL A 231 9.37 4.99 -0.99
C VAL A 231 8.61 4.59 0.27
N VAL A 232 7.43 5.16 0.44
CA VAL A 232 6.54 4.88 1.57
C VAL A 232 5.21 4.41 1.02
N GLN A 233 4.68 3.33 1.59
CA GLN A 233 3.31 2.91 1.36
C GLN A 233 2.54 3.06 2.68
N ALA A 234 1.65 4.05 2.73
CA ALA A 234 0.84 4.32 3.90
C ALA A 234 -0.27 3.26 4.08
N ARG A 235 -0.88 3.23 5.26
CA ARG A 235 -1.92 2.22 5.61
C ARG A 235 -3.21 2.38 4.79
N ASN A 236 -3.48 3.59 4.32
CA ASN A 236 -4.55 3.91 3.38
C ASN A 236 -4.17 3.61 1.91
N ASN A 237 -3.00 2.98 1.69
CA ASN A 237 -2.39 2.70 0.40
C ASN A 237 -1.89 3.92 -0.39
N ALA A 238 -1.82 5.13 0.18
CA ALA A 238 -1.14 6.26 -0.45
C ALA A 238 0.34 5.96 -0.68
N ARG A 239 0.90 6.41 -1.80
CA ARG A 239 2.30 6.17 -2.16
C ARG A 239 3.08 7.47 -2.16
N VAL A 240 4.18 7.47 -1.41
CA VAL A 240 5.11 8.61 -1.32
C VAL A 240 6.46 8.20 -1.86
N LEU A 241 7.05 9.02 -2.73
CA LEU A 241 8.43 8.90 -3.20
C LEU A 241 9.25 10.07 -2.68
N ILE A 242 10.35 9.78 -1.99
CA ILE A 242 11.27 10.76 -1.43
C ILE A 242 12.64 10.54 -2.04
N SER A 243 13.11 11.51 -2.81
CA SER A 243 14.45 11.54 -3.38
C SER A 243 15.30 12.61 -2.71
N GLY A 244 16.52 12.28 -2.32
CA GLY A 244 17.50 13.26 -1.83
C GLY A 244 18.15 14.11 -2.93
N SER A 245 17.71 13.97 -4.18
CA SER A 245 18.28 14.65 -5.35
C SER A 245 17.21 15.12 -6.32
N LEU A 246 17.04 16.44 -6.46
CA LEU A 246 16.29 17.06 -7.55
C LEU A 246 16.98 16.82 -8.90
N SER A 247 18.33 16.91 -8.93
CA SER A 247 19.10 16.75 -10.16
C SER A 247 18.93 15.38 -10.84
N MET A 248 18.58 14.34 -10.06
CA MET A 248 18.25 13.00 -10.58
C MET A 248 17.15 13.02 -11.65
N PHE A 249 16.16 13.91 -11.50
CA PHE A 249 15.02 14.06 -12.43
C PHE A 249 15.35 14.93 -13.66
N SER A 250 16.55 15.51 -13.72
CA SER A 250 16.92 16.48 -14.75
C SER A 250 17.19 15.82 -16.10
N ASN A 251 16.91 16.56 -17.18
CA ASN A 251 17.23 16.15 -18.54
C ASN A 251 18.73 15.87 -18.74
N ARG A 252 19.58 16.55 -17.95
CA ARG A 252 21.04 16.38 -17.99
C ARG A 252 21.42 14.96 -17.56
N LEU A 253 20.95 14.53 -16.38
CA LEU A 253 21.28 13.19 -15.87
C LEU A 253 20.58 12.08 -16.65
N PHE A 254 19.41 12.33 -17.25
CA PHE A 254 18.74 11.35 -18.12
C PHE A 254 19.52 11.06 -19.41
N ARG A 255 20.29 12.03 -19.91
CA ARG A 255 21.03 11.93 -21.18
C ARG A 255 22.53 11.69 -21.00
N SER A 256 23.05 11.86 -19.79
CA SER A 256 24.47 11.64 -19.52
C SER A 256 24.80 10.15 -19.57
N GLY A 257 25.92 9.82 -20.22
CA GLY A 257 26.54 8.51 -20.06
C GLY A 257 27.11 8.32 -18.66
N VAL A 258 27.24 7.07 -18.24
CA VAL A 258 27.77 6.70 -16.93
C VAL A 258 28.94 5.74 -17.07
N GLN A 259 30.02 6.07 -16.38
CA GLN A 259 31.17 5.19 -16.18
C GLN A 259 31.56 5.25 -14.70
N LYS A 260 31.49 4.11 -14.03
CA LYS A 260 31.89 3.97 -12.63
C LYS A 260 33.41 4.02 -12.53
N ALA A 261 33.93 4.73 -11.55
CA ALA A 261 35.36 4.75 -11.26
C ALA A 261 35.89 3.32 -11.04
N GLY A 262 36.98 2.98 -11.73
CA GLY A 262 37.57 1.63 -11.70
C GLY A 262 36.86 0.58 -12.57
N SER A 263 35.73 0.90 -13.21
CA SER A 263 35.09 0.01 -14.19
C SER A 263 35.49 0.36 -15.63
N SER A 264 35.68 -0.68 -16.45
CA SER A 264 35.85 -0.56 -17.90
C SER A 264 34.52 -0.45 -18.65
N THR A 265 33.39 -0.72 -17.98
CA THR A 265 32.06 -0.62 -18.58
C THR A 265 31.61 0.84 -18.63
N LYS A 266 31.34 1.32 -19.84
CA LYS A 266 30.77 2.64 -20.09
C LYS A 266 29.42 2.47 -20.74
N HIS A 267 28.40 3.07 -20.13
CA HIS A 267 27.07 3.13 -20.70
C HIS A 267 26.88 4.49 -21.36
N GLU A 268 26.32 4.51 -22.58
CA GLU A 268 26.05 5.76 -23.30
C GLU A 268 25.00 6.62 -22.60
N LYS A 269 24.10 5.98 -21.84
CA LYS A 269 23.00 6.61 -21.12
C LYS A 269 22.89 6.03 -19.71
N SER A 270 22.59 6.87 -18.73
CA SER A 270 22.32 6.45 -17.35
C SER A 270 20.98 5.71 -17.22
N GLY A 271 20.83 4.96 -16.13
CA GLY A 271 19.56 4.30 -15.78
C GLY A 271 18.49 5.25 -15.22
N ASN A 272 18.77 6.55 -15.05
CA ASN A 272 17.91 7.50 -14.35
C ASN A 272 16.50 7.59 -14.94
N GLU A 273 16.40 7.66 -16.27
CA GLU A 273 15.11 7.80 -16.95
C GLU A 273 14.24 6.55 -16.75
N GLN A 274 14.83 5.36 -16.90
CA GLN A 274 14.13 4.09 -16.69
C GLN A 274 13.72 3.96 -15.22
N PHE A 275 14.65 4.17 -14.29
CA PHE A 275 14.42 4.07 -12.85
C PHE A 275 13.27 4.98 -12.37
N LEU A 276 13.31 6.26 -12.71
CA LEU A 276 12.28 7.21 -12.28
C LEU A 276 10.95 7.03 -13.02
N THR A 277 10.98 6.55 -14.27
CA THR A 277 9.75 6.19 -14.99
C THR A 277 9.07 5.03 -14.29
N GLU A 278 9.78 3.95 -13.97
CA GLU A 278 9.22 2.79 -13.27
C GLU A 278 8.73 3.13 -11.86
N LEU A 279 9.51 3.91 -11.09
CA LEU A 279 9.06 4.39 -9.78
C LEU A 279 7.80 5.26 -9.88
N SER A 280 7.73 6.17 -10.85
CA SER A 280 6.52 7.00 -11.02
C SER A 280 5.30 6.17 -11.42
N ARG A 281 5.46 5.09 -12.21
CA ARG A 281 4.36 4.14 -12.49
C ARG A 281 3.85 3.51 -11.21
N TRP A 282 4.76 3.09 -10.34
CA TRP A 282 4.39 2.52 -9.05
C TRP A 282 3.72 3.58 -8.16
N VAL A 283 4.29 4.78 -8.00
CA VAL A 283 3.72 5.83 -7.14
C VAL A 283 2.30 6.19 -7.56
N PHE A 284 2.04 6.44 -8.85
CA PHE A 284 0.71 6.85 -9.33
C PHE A 284 -0.25 5.69 -9.60
N HIS A 285 -0.06 4.55 -8.93
CA HIS A 285 -0.95 3.38 -9.00
C HIS A 285 -1.13 2.76 -10.40
N GLU A 286 -0.20 2.95 -11.35
CA GLU A 286 -0.24 2.25 -12.64
C GLU A 286 0.15 0.77 -12.52
N ARG A 287 0.77 0.36 -11.41
CA ARG A 287 1.21 -1.02 -11.14
C ARG A 287 1.04 -1.41 -9.69
N GLY A 288 0.86 -2.70 -9.43
CA GLY A 288 0.85 -3.25 -8.08
C GLY A 288 -0.35 -2.76 -7.26
N HIS A 289 -1.44 -2.38 -7.93
CA HIS A 289 -2.69 -2.01 -7.27
C HIS A 289 -3.64 -3.19 -7.32
N LEU A 290 -3.88 -3.81 -6.17
CA LEU A 290 -4.81 -4.91 -5.99
C LEU A 290 -6.17 -4.39 -5.56
N LYS A 291 -7.22 -5.04 -6.06
CA LYS A 291 -8.62 -4.83 -5.68
C LYS A 291 -9.26 -6.18 -5.42
N ALA A 292 -9.92 -6.31 -4.28
CA ALA A 292 -10.74 -7.47 -3.96
C ALA A 292 -12.22 -7.14 -4.13
N VAL A 293 -12.97 -8.03 -4.78
CA VAL A 293 -14.41 -7.92 -5.04
C VAL A 293 -15.12 -9.24 -4.76
N ASN A 294 -16.45 -9.19 -4.71
CA ASN A 294 -17.32 -10.37 -4.65
C ASN A 294 -16.95 -11.37 -3.53
N VAL A 295 -16.69 -10.85 -2.32
CA VAL A 295 -16.52 -11.71 -1.14
C VAL A 295 -17.83 -12.43 -0.86
N SER A 296 -17.82 -13.75 -0.93
CA SER A 296 -18.98 -14.59 -0.68
C SER A 296 -18.67 -15.73 0.28
N HIS A 297 -19.66 -16.09 1.09
CA HIS A 297 -19.58 -17.28 1.94
C HIS A 297 -20.95 -17.92 2.13
N HIS A 298 -21.01 -19.24 2.08
CA HIS A 298 -22.26 -19.99 2.22
C HIS A 298 -22.00 -21.39 2.81
N ASN A 299 -23.06 -22.12 3.13
CA ASN A 299 -22.92 -23.54 3.46
C ASN A 299 -22.57 -24.34 2.21
N VAL A 300 -21.87 -25.47 2.37
CA VAL A 300 -21.60 -26.39 1.26
C VAL A 300 -22.93 -26.87 0.66
N GLY A 301 -23.11 -26.66 -0.64
CA GLY A 301 -24.32 -27.05 -1.38
C GLY A 301 -25.46 -26.02 -1.40
N GLU A 302 -25.28 -24.88 -0.72
CA GLU A 302 -26.18 -23.72 -0.80
C GLU A 302 -25.51 -22.61 -1.63
N ALA A 303 -26.29 -21.66 -2.15
CA ALA A 303 -25.76 -20.49 -2.89
C ALA A 303 -25.91 -19.18 -2.12
N ASP A 304 -26.86 -19.12 -1.19
CA ASP A 304 -27.20 -17.91 -0.45
C ASP A 304 -26.34 -17.77 0.81
N GLU A 305 -25.96 -16.54 1.14
CA GLU A 305 -25.21 -16.27 2.36
C GLU A 305 -26.10 -16.42 3.60
N PRO A 306 -25.73 -17.29 4.56
CA PRO A 306 -26.52 -17.47 5.76
C PRO A 306 -26.30 -16.28 6.72
N SER A 307 -27.33 -15.94 7.49
CA SER A 307 -27.24 -14.92 8.56
C SER A 307 -26.41 -15.38 9.76
N MET A 308 -26.26 -16.70 9.94
CA MET A 308 -25.49 -17.32 11.03
C MET A 308 -25.09 -18.74 10.66
N TYR A 309 -23.96 -19.21 11.16
CA TYR A 309 -23.54 -20.62 11.06
C TYR A 309 -23.81 -21.35 12.39
N ARG A 310 -23.82 -22.68 12.34
CA ARG A 310 -23.72 -23.53 13.54
C ARG A 310 -22.30 -24.03 13.73
N ILE A 311 -21.97 -24.40 14.97
CA ILE A 311 -20.78 -25.19 15.24
C ILE A 311 -20.77 -26.44 14.35
N LYS A 312 -19.58 -26.78 13.81
CA LYS A 312 -19.37 -27.94 12.93
C LYS A 312 -20.10 -27.94 11.58
N ASP A 313 -20.75 -26.85 11.18
CA ASP A 313 -21.24 -26.70 9.81
C ASP A 313 -20.05 -26.67 8.84
N ASP A 314 -20.26 -27.23 7.64
CA ASP A 314 -19.31 -27.18 6.54
C ASP A 314 -19.60 -25.92 5.69
N LEU A 315 -18.61 -25.04 5.58
CA LEU A 315 -18.74 -23.74 4.90
C LEU A 315 -17.76 -23.63 3.72
N GLU A 316 -18.19 -22.85 2.72
CA GLU A 316 -17.37 -22.40 1.59
C GLU A 316 -17.18 -20.88 1.67
N TYR A 317 -15.97 -20.43 1.37
CA TYR A 317 -15.58 -19.02 1.32
C TYR A 317 -14.91 -18.76 -0.03
N SER A 318 -15.27 -17.66 -0.69
CA SER A 318 -14.59 -17.21 -1.89
C SER A 318 -14.44 -15.69 -1.98
N VAL A 319 -13.41 -15.25 -2.70
CA VAL A 319 -13.11 -13.84 -2.98
C VAL A 319 -12.44 -13.73 -4.34
N GLU A 320 -12.78 -12.69 -5.09
CA GLU A 320 -12.12 -12.38 -6.36
C GLU A 320 -11.09 -11.27 -6.15
N ILE A 321 -9.87 -11.47 -6.63
CA ILE A 321 -8.79 -10.48 -6.54
C ILE A 321 -8.28 -10.16 -7.94
N TYR A 322 -8.21 -8.86 -8.24
CA TYR A 322 -7.74 -8.31 -9.50
C TYR A 322 -6.57 -7.36 -9.26
N GLU A 323 -5.66 -7.29 -10.22
CA GLU A 323 -4.56 -6.33 -10.29
C GLU A 323 -4.81 -5.33 -11.42
N TRP A 324 -4.51 -4.06 -11.16
CA TRP A 324 -4.51 -3.03 -12.19
C TRP A 324 -3.19 -3.07 -12.98
N SER A 325 -3.28 -3.29 -14.29
CA SER A 325 -2.10 -3.32 -15.19
C SER A 325 -1.74 -1.96 -15.79
N GLY A 326 -2.38 -0.88 -15.33
CA GLY A 326 -2.25 0.46 -15.90
C GLY A 326 -3.31 0.77 -16.96
N THR A 327 -3.92 -0.26 -17.55
CA THR A 327 -4.94 -0.12 -18.61
C THR A 327 -6.23 -0.88 -18.31
N SER A 328 -6.13 -2.06 -17.68
CA SER A 328 -7.30 -2.87 -17.34
C SER A 328 -7.10 -3.64 -16.04
N TRP A 329 -8.21 -4.07 -15.44
CA TRP A 329 -8.22 -4.98 -14.30
C TRP A 329 -7.99 -6.41 -14.79
N GLU A 330 -6.85 -6.99 -14.43
CA GLU A 330 -6.47 -8.35 -14.78
C GLU A 330 -6.59 -9.26 -13.56
N PRO A 331 -6.91 -10.56 -13.72
CA PRO A 331 -6.99 -11.46 -12.58
C PRO A 331 -5.65 -11.63 -11.87
N TYR A 332 -5.64 -11.46 -10.56
CA TYR A 332 -4.43 -11.67 -9.76
C TYR A 332 -4.21 -13.17 -9.54
N ILE A 333 -2.97 -13.63 -9.74
CA ILE A 333 -2.60 -15.04 -9.59
C ILE A 333 -1.47 -15.14 -8.57
N ALA A 334 -1.79 -15.76 -7.44
CA ALA A 334 -0.86 -16.00 -6.34
C ALA A 334 -1.26 -17.27 -5.59
N GLU A 335 -0.31 -17.92 -4.95
CA GLU A 335 -0.52 -19.20 -4.25
C GLU A 335 -0.60 -19.04 -2.72
N ASP A 336 -0.43 -17.82 -2.22
CA ASP A 336 -0.13 -17.52 -0.83
C ASP A 336 -1.21 -16.66 -0.14
N VAL A 337 -2.36 -16.48 -0.78
CA VAL A 337 -3.50 -15.77 -0.20
C VAL A 337 -4.13 -16.66 0.88
N GLN A 338 -4.33 -16.12 2.08
CA GLN A 338 -4.87 -16.85 3.23
C GLN A 338 -6.12 -16.21 3.78
N VAL A 339 -7.07 -17.05 4.20
CA VAL A 339 -8.23 -16.64 4.99
C VAL A 339 -8.07 -17.10 6.43
N GLN A 340 -8.45 -16.22 7.34
CA GLN A 340 -8.52 -16.45 8.77
C GLN A 340 -9.98 -16.49 9.20
N PHE A 341 -10.38 -17.52 9.93
CA PHE A 341 -11.61 -17.52 10.71
C PHE A 341 -11.26 -17.11 12.14
N TYR A 342 -11.51 -15.83 12.43
CA TYR A 342 -10.92 -15.10 13.55
C TYR A 342 -11.97 -14.72 14.59
N MET A 343 -11.62 -14.76 15.87
CA MET A 343 -12.45 -14.19 16.97
C MET A 343 -11.60 -13.31 17.88
N MET A 344 -10.75 -13.93 18.72
CA MET A 344 -9.66 -13.27 19.47
C MET A 344 -8.28 -13.71 18.95
N SER A 345 -8.25 -14.89 18.33
CA SER A 345 -7.12 -15.49 17.64
C SER A 345 -7.66 -16.24 16.40
N PRO A 346 -6.81 -16.53 15.41
CA PRO A 346 -7.24 -17.33 14.26
C PRO A 346 -7.48 -18.78 14.70
N TYR A 347 -8.74 -19.23 14.63
CA TYR A 347 -9.10 -20.63 14.89
C TYR A 347 -8.86 -21.51 13.68
N VAL A 348 -9.06 -20.94 12.49
CA VAL A 348 -8.75 -21.57 11.21
C VAL A 348 -7.90 -20.59 10.43
N LEU A 349 -6.74 -21.04 9.95
CA LEU A 349 -5.92 -20.35 8.97
C LEU A 349 -5.77 -21.30 7.79
N LYS A 350 -6.29 -20.92 6.62
CA LYS A 350 -6.18 -21.73 5.40
C LYS A 350 -5.72 -20.88 4.23
N THR A 351 -4.82 -21.45 3.44
CA THR A 351 -4.47 -20.93 2.12
C THR A 351 -5.60 -21.20 1.14
N LEU A 352 -5.99 -20.18 0.38
CA LEU A 352 -7.04 -20.25 -0.63
C LEU A 352 -6.52 -20.95 -1.88
N SER A 353 -7.34 -21.81 -2.47
CA SER A 353 -7.09 -22.36 -3.81
C SER A 353 -7.52 -21.36 -4.87
N THR A 354 -6.82 -21.31 -5.99
CA THR A 354 -7.10 -20.37 -7.09
C THR A 354 -7.51 -21.11 -8.37
N ASN A 355 -8.44 -20.53 -9.12
CA ASN A 355 -8.80 -21.00 -10.46
C ASN A 355 -7.96 -20.37 -11.59
N GLN A 356 -6.90 -19.62 -11.24
CA GLN A 356 -6.06 -18.82 -12.14
C GLN A 356 -6.82 -17.75 -12.96
N LYS A 357 -8.08 -17.50 -12.62
CA LYS A 357 -8.95 -16.45 -13.19
C LYS A 357 -9.34 -15.42 -12.13
N GLY A 358 -8.55 -15.30 -11.06
CA GLY A 358 -8.73 -14.32 -9.99
C GLY A 358 -9.68 -14.74 -8.88
N LEU A 359 -10.37 -15.88 -9.00
CA LEU A 359 -11.21 -16.41 -7.91
C LEU A 359 -10.36 -17.25 -6.96
N TYR A 360 -10.41 -16.89 -5.70
CA TYR A 360 -9.80 -17.59 -4.59
C TYR A 360 -10.89 -18.20 -3.73
N TYR A 361 -10.77 -19.48 -3.39
CA TYR A 361 -11.80 -20.19 -2.64
C TYR A 361 -11.21 -21.22 -1.68
N THR A 362 -11.97 -21.55 -0.65
CA THR A 362 -11.66 -22.65 0.28
C THR A 362 -12.93 -23.18 0.93
N ALA A 363 -12.87 -24.41 1.42
CA ALA A 363 -13.90 -25.01 2.23
C ALA A 363 -13.32 -25.47 3.57
N PHE A 364 -14.03 -25.22 4.67
CA PHE A 364 -13.63 -25.71 5.98
C PHE A 364 -14.83 -25.89 6.93
N LYS A 365 -14.58 -26.59 8.03
CA LYS A 365 -15.57 -26.83 9.07
C LYS A 365 -15.50 -25.75 10.14
N VAL A 366 -16.65 -25.21 10.54
CA VAL A 366 -16.75 -24.26 11.64
C VAL A 366 -16.25 -24.91 12.95
N PRO A 367 -15.39 -24.24 13.74
CA PRO A 367 -14.90 -24.76 15.01
C PRO A 367 -16.01 -25.10 16.01
N ASP A 368 -15.69 -25.95 17.00
CA ASP A 368 -16.59 -26.31 18.11
C ASP A 368 -16.61 -25.24 19.22
N VAL A 369 -16.61 -23.97 18.82
CA VAL A 369 -16.70 -22.80 19.70
C VAL A 369 -17.69 -21.85 19.07
N TYR A 370 -18.70 -21.44 19.85
CA TYR A 370 -19.70 -20.48 19.42
C TYR A 370 -19.29 -19.06 19.82
N GLY A 371 -19.80 -18.06 19.12
CA GLY A 371 -19.41 -16.66 19.31
C GLY A 371 -19.56 -15.86 18.03
N VAL A 372 -19.01 -14.65 18.00
CA VAL A 372 -18.95 -13.82 16.80
C VAL A 372 -17.58 -13.98 16.16
N PHE A 373 -17.55 -14.62 15.00
CA PHE A 373 -16.33 -14.80 14.21
C PHE A 373 -16.25 -13.76 13.10
N GLN A 374 -15.08 -13.66 12.48
CA GLN A 374 -14.81 -12.83 11.34
C GLN A 374 -14.05 -13.65 10.29
N PHE A 375 -14.52 -13.61 9.04
CA PHE A 375 -13.68 -13.95 7.91
C PHE A 375 -12.73 -12.80 7.68
N LYS A 376 -11.44 -13.04 7.83
CA LYS A 376 -10.41 -12.03 7.74
C LYS A 376 -9.37 -12.43 6.69
N VAL A 377 -9.15 -11.57 5.70
CA VAL A 377 -8.10 -11.73 4.69
C VAL A 377 -7.20 -10.52 4.79
N GLU A 378 -5.97 -10.73 5.26
CA GLU A 378 -4.91 -9.74 5.31
C GLU A 378 -3.83 -10.13 4.30
N TYR A 379 -3.71 -9.37 3.22
CA TYR A 379 -2.70 -9.59 2.19
C TYR A 379 -1.77 -8.39 2.12
N GLN A 380 -0.51 -8.59 2.53
CA GLN A 380 0.53 -7.58 2.52
C GLN A 380 1.76 -8.16 1.83
N ARG A 381 2.06 -7.66 0.62
CA ARG A 381 3.20 -8.06 -0.18
C ARG A 381 3.98 -6.84 -0.66
N LEU A 382 5.29 -7.00 -0.79
CA LEU A 382 6.20 -5.91 -1.17
C LEU A 382 5.81 -5.31 -2.53
N GLY A 383 5.46 -4.02 -2.53
CA GLY A 383 5.06 -3.28 -3.74
C GLY A 383 3.59 -3.40 -4.13
N TYR A 384 2.83 -4.33 -3.55
CA TYR A 384 1.39 -4.42 -3.78
C TYR A 384 0.60 -3.60 -2.75
N THR A 385 -0.58 -3.09 -3.13
CA THR A 385 -1.51 -2.52 -2.16
C THR A 385 -1.90 -3.53 -1.09
N SER A 386 -2.10 -3.04 0.13
CA SER A 386 -2.55 -3.88 1.23
C SER A 386 -4.05 -4.14 1.10
N LEU A 387 -4.43 -5.42 1.16
CA LEU A 387 -5.83 -5.84 1.22
C LEU A 387 -6.16 -6.23 2.66
N SER A 388 -7.17 -5.58 3.22
CA SER A 388 -7.72 -5.91 4.54
C SER A 388 -9.23 -6.07 4.41
N LEU A 389 -9.68 -7.32 4.33
CA LEU A 389 -11.09 -7.67 4.26
C LEU A 389 -11.49 -8.29 5.60
N SER A 390 -12.59 -7.81 6.17
CA SER A 390 -13.18 -8.40 7.37
C SER A 390 -14.70 -8.46 7.21
N LYS A 391 -15.27 -9.65 7.40
CA LYS A 391 -16.72 -9.87 7.40
C LYS A 391 -17.12 -10.66 8.64
N GLN A 392 -17.94 -10.05 9.49
CA GLN A 392 -18.37 -10.66 10.74
C GLN A 392 -19.52 -11.64 10.52
N ILE A 393 -19.50 -12.77 11.22
CA ILE A 393 -20.57 -13.77 11.19
C ILE A 393 -20.75 -14.42 12.57
N PRO A 394 -21.98 -14.50 13.10
CA PRO A 394 -22.25 -15.23 14.33
C PRO A 394 -22.27 -16.74 14.08
N VAL A 395 -21.64 -17.47 14.99
CA VAL A 395 -21.68 -18.93 15.08
C VAL A 395 -22.46 -19.31 16.34
N ARG A 396 -23.55 -20.06 16.17
CA ARG A 396 -24.40 -20.52 17.27
C ARG A 396 -24.14 -21.98 17.65
N PRO A 397 -24.42 -22.38 18.89
CA PRO A 397 -24.48 -23.79 19.24
C PRO A 397 -25.69 -24.48 18.59
N PHE A 398 -25.75 -25.81 18.72
CA PHE A 398 -26.92 -26.60 18.35
C PHE A 398 -28.16 -26.16 19.14
N ARG A 399 -29.29 -26.08 18.45
CA ARG A 399 -30.61 -25.94 19.07
C ARG A 399 -31.02 -27.27 19.70
N HIS A 400 -31.94 -27.21 20.65
CA HIS A 400 -32.49 -28.39 21.33
C HIS A 400 -33.09 -29.46 20.37
N ASN A 401 -33.51 -29.05 19.16
CA ASN A 401 -34.06 -29.94 18.14
C ASN A 401 -33.04 -30.46 17.12
N GLU A 402 -31.77 -30.04 17.20
CA GLU A 402 -30.69 -30.43 16.28
C GLU A 402 -29.77 -31.51 16.87
N TYR A 403 -29.91 -31.82 18.16
CA TYR A 403 -29.20 -32.94 18.76
C TYR A 403 -29.70 -34.27 18.20
N GLU A 404 -28.78 -35.23 18.07
CA GLU A 404 -29.09 -36.59 17.67
C GLU A 404 -30.10 -37.22 18.63
N ARG A 405 -31.12 -37.88 18.07
CA ARG A 405 -32.18 -38.57 18.81
C ARG A 405 -32.15 -40.05 18.48
N PHE A 406 -32.64 -40.86 19.42
CA PHE A 406 -32.69 -42.32 19.28
C PHE A 406 -31.29 -42.96 19.14
N ILE A 407 -30.35 -42.50 19.97
CA ILE A 407 -29.00 -43.05 20.00
C ILE A 407 -29.03 -44.52 20.43
N THR A 408 -28.32 -45.37 19.69
CA THR A 408 -28.30 -46.83 19.91
C THR A 408 -27.80 -47.20 21.30
N ALA A 409 -26.84 -46.44 21.83
CA ALA A 409 -26.32 -46.59 23.18
C ALA A 409 -27.39 -46.36 24.27
N ALA A 410 -28.46 -45.62 23.98
CA ALA A 410 -29.52 -45.33 24.94
C ALA A 410 -30.75 -46.25 24.83
N PHE A 411 -30.71 -47.28 23.95
CA PHE A 411 -31.79 -48.25 23.81
C PHE A 411 -32.21 -48.94 25.13
N PRO A 412 -31.30 -49.29 26.06
CA PRO A 412 -31.70 -49.81 27.37
C PRO A 412 -32.59 -48.86 28.17
N TYR A 413 -32.35 -47.54 28.11
CA TYR A 413 -33.15 -46.54 28.82
C TYR A 413 -34.52 -46.34 28.18
N TYR A 414 -34.57 -46.32 26.84
CA TYR A 414 -35.84 -46.25 26.11
C TYR A 414 -36.68 -47.50 26.40
N GLY A 415 -36.07 -48.69 26.33
CA GLY A 415 -36.74 -49.96 26.65
C GLY A 415 -37.24 -50.02 28.10
N SER A 416 -36.43 -49.58 29.06
CA SER A 416 -36.83 -49.50 30.48
C SER A 416 -38.07 -48.63 30.67
N SER A 417 -38.10 -47.44 30.06
CA SER A 417 -39.23 -46.51 30.16
C SER A 417 -40.54 -47.13 29.65
N PHE A 418 -40.52 -47.75 28.45
CA PHE A 418 -41.69 -48.43 27.90
C PHE A 418 -42.09 -49.66 28.71
N THR A 419 -41.12 -50.41 29.25
CA THR A 419 -41.37 -51.58 30.10
C THR A 419 -42.04 -51.17 31.41
N MET A 420 -41.62 -50.06 32.03
CA MET A 420 -42.28 -49.52 33.24
C MET A 420 -43.71 -49.07 32.94
N MET A 421 -43.95 -48.41 31.80
CA MET A 421 -45.31 -48.00 31.40
C MET A 421 -46.22 -49.22 31.19
N ALA A 422 -45.74 -50.25 30.50
CA ALA A 422 -46.48 -51.50 30.30
C ALA A 422 -46.72 -52.24 31.63
N GLY A 423 -45.71 -52.31 32.49
CA GLY A 423 -45.81 -52.91 33.82
C GLY A 423 -46.82 -52.20 34.71
N PHE A 424 -46.83 -50.86 34.74
CA PHE A 424 -47.81 -50.07 35.48
C PHE A 424 -49.24 -50.27 34.95
N PHE A 425 -49.40 -50.36 33.63
CA PHE A 425 -50.69 -50.63 33.01
C PHE A 425 -51.23 -52.01 33.40
N ILE A 426 -50.41 -53.06 33.29
CA ILE A 426 -50.76 -54.42 33.72
C ILE A 426 -51.06 -54.46 35.22
N PHE A 427 -50.20 -53.85 36.04
CA PHE A 427 -50.39 -53.75 37.49
C PHE A 427 -51.72 -53.09 37.83
N SER A 428 -52.09 -51.99 37.16
CA SER A 428 -53.34 -51.29 37.40
C SER A 428 -54.56 -52.17 37.11
N ILE A 429 -54.53 -52.94 36.02
CA ILE A 429 -55.61 -53.90 35.69
C ILE A 429 -55.69 -54.99 36.75
N VAL A 430 -54.56 -55.63 37.06
CA VAL A 430 -54.53 -56.74 38.02
C VAL A 430 -54.96 -56.26 39.41
N TYR A 431 -54.48 -55.10 39.85
CA TYR A 431 -54.81 -54.54 41.15
C TYR A 431 -56.28 -54.17 41.29
N LEU A 432 -56.88 -53.55 40.27
CA LEU A 432 -58.29 -53.14 40.29
C LEU A 432 -59.27 -54.30 40.19
N TYR A 433 -58.94 -55.35 39.45
CA TYR A 433 -59.80 -56.53 39.23
C TYR A 433 -59.40 -57.73 40.09
N ASN A 434 -58.55 -57.53 41.10
CA ASN A 434 -58.24 -58.57 42.07
C ASN A 434 -59.44 -58.79 43.00
N LYS A 435 -59.76 -60.04 43.32
CA LYS A 435 -60.91 -60.43 44.15
C LYS A 435 -60.56 -60.47 45.62
#